data_AF-A0A1I6RU62-F1
#
_entry.id   AF-A0A1I6RU62-F1
#
_cell.length_a   1.000
_cell.length_b   1.000
_cell.length_c   1.000
_cell.angle_alpha   90.00
_cell.angle_beta   90.00
_cell.angle_gamma   90.00
#
_symmetry.space_group_name_H-M   'P 1'
#
loop_
_entity.id
_entity.type
_entity.pdbx_description
1 polymer ?
#
loop_
_entity_poly.entity_id
_entity_poly.type
_entity_poly.pdbx_seq_one_letter_code
_entity_poly.pdbx_strand_id
1 'polypeptide(L)'
;MPSRFQYAVLLMVVGSLLIVVPILHGPITTEPSYEYGVEETTAGDQPWEVAYQAPNVTRCVTHFSARGCLLEQVVAAEEPETYMNEFDGEVDAGTRESDTIYMLGVDEFVRPIATHDGNGTVTLTHEPVTEAEVIEAGVVDEDQFDHSEAAIESIESGHVTTDEPIEIWEDNRIVEYEGSYYQMVTMSHQQPTETTYMAMTRFVIVMLGFWMLLYGRKVQLREPSP
;
A
#
# COMPACT_ATOMS: atom_id res chain seq x y z
N MET A 1 59.79 10.25 -18.67
CA MET A 1 58.77 11.17 -18.12
C MET A 1 57.86 11.57 -19.26
N PRO A 2 56.55 11.30 -19.20
CA PRO A 2 55.60 11.75 -20.22
C PRO A 2 55.60 13.28 -20.31
N SER A 3 55.45 13.82 -21.53
CA SER A 3 55.39 15.28 -21.71
C SER A 3 54.09 15.85 -21.12
N ARG A 4 54.10 17.12 -20.71
CA ARG A 4 52.92 17.78 -20.14
C ARG A 4 51.76 17.80 -21.12
N PHE A 5 52.05 17.92 -22.42
CA PHE A 5 51.10 17.69 -23.51
C PHE A 5 50.43 16.31 -23.48
N GLN A 6 51.20 15.21 -23.38
CA GLN A 6 50.65 13.85 -23.30
C GLN A 6 49.74 13.68 -22.07
N TYR A 7 50.13 14.29 -20.94
CA TYR A 7 49.32 14.29 -19.73
C TYR A 7 48.00 15.07 -19.91
N ALA A 8 48.03 16.24 -20.56
CA ALA A 8 46.84 17.03 -20.86
C ALA A 8 45.86 16.29 -21.79
N VAL A 9 46.37 15.64 -22.84
CA VAL A 9 45.54 14.84 -23.77
C VAL A 9 44.91 13.65 -23.05
N LEU A 10 45.67 12.94 -22.21
CA LEU A 10 45.14 11.82 -21.43
C LEU A 10 44.02 12.26 -20.48
N LEU A 11 44.19 13.37 -19.77
CA LEU A 11 43.14 13.94 -18.91
C LEU A 11 41.87 14.28 -19.68
N MET A 12 42.00 14.82 -20.90
CA MET A 12 40.85 15.15 -21.73
C MET A 12 40.11 13.92 -22.27
N VAL A 13 40.84 12.85 -22.62
CA VAL A 13 40.23 11.58 -23.05
C VAL A 13 39.51 10.91 -21.88
N VAL A 14 40.15 10.82 -20.72
CA VAL A 14 39.53 10.26 -19.51
C VAL A 14 38.31 11.09 -19.10
N GLY A 15 38.42 12.42 -19.11
CA GLY A 15 37.30 13.31 -18.79
C GLY A 15 36.11 13.14 -19.74
N SER A 16 36.36 12.98 -21.05
CA SER A 16 35.32 12.68 -22.03
C SER A 16 34.64 11.33 -21.77
N LEU A 17 35.41 10.29 -21.45
CA LEU A 17 34.87 8.96 -21.14
C LEU A 17 33.99 8.98 -19.87
N LEU A 18 34.41 9.72 -18.84
CA LEU A 18 33.63 9.87 -17.60
C LEU A 18 32.31 10.62 -17.83
N ILE A 19 32.18 11.42 -18.89
CA ILE A 19 30.90 12.07 -19.25
C ILE A 19 30.05 11.16 -20.13
N VAL A 20 30.63 10.57 -21.17
CA VAL A 20 29.89 9.85 -22.21
C VAL A 20 29.39 8.49 -21.73
N VAL A 21 30.20 7.74 -20.98
CA VAL A 21 29.85 6.37 -20.55
C VAL A 21 28.61 6.38 -19.66
N PRO A 22 28.49 7.23 -18.62
CA PRO A 22 27.30 7.27 -17.81
C PRO A 22 26.08 7.82 -18.55
N ILE A 23 26.24 8.67 -19.58
CA ILE A 23 25.10 9.14 -20.38
C ILE A 23 24.53 8.01 -21.23
N LEU A 24 25.38 7.24 -21.92
CA LEU A 24 24.97 6.15 -22.82
C LEU A 24 24.46 4.90 -22.11
N HIS A 25 25.01 4.59 -20.93
CA HIS A 25 24.63 3.41 -20.13
C HIS A 25 23.89 3.81 -18.85
N GLY A 26 23.37 5.03 -18.79
CA GLY A 26 22.52 5.45 -17.70
C GLY A 26 21.28 4.57 -17.64
N PRO A 27 20.72 4.33 -16.45
CA PRO A 27 19.50 3.55 -16.33
C PRO A 27 18.40 4.17 -17.18
N ILE A 28 17.61 3.31 -17.82
CA ILE A 28 16.31 3.68 -18.38
C ILE A 28 15.45 3.87 -17.14
N THR A 29 15.40 5.11 -16.63
CA THR A 29 14.44 5.48 -15.60
C THR A 29 13.06 5.34 -16.23
N THR A 30 12.42 4.20 -16.03
CA THR A 30 10.96 4.14 -16.07
C THR A 30 10.50 4.81 -14.79
N GLU A 31 9.57 5.76 -14.93
CA GLU A 31 8.83 6.31 -13.79
C GLU A 31 8.25 5.15 -12.98
N PRO A 32 8.07 5.30 -11.65
CA PRO A 32 7.41 4.26 -10.86
C PRO A 32 6.07 3.94 -11.53
N SER A 33 5.80 2.67 -11.78
CA SER A 33 4.54 2.25 -12.39
C SER A 33 3.87 1.19 -11.53
N TYR A 34 2.58 1.38 -11.32
CA TYR A 34 1.66 0.50 -10.64
C TYR A 34 0.73 -0.12 -11.66
N GLU A 35 0.78 -1.43 -11.76
CA GLU A 35 -0.09 -2.21 -12.65
C GLU A 35 -1.13 -2.95 -11.79
N TYR A 36 -2.40 -2.76 -12.15
CA TYR A 36 -3.53 -3.40 -11.49
C TYR A 36 -4.26 -4.27 -12.50
N GLY A 37 -4.62 -5.49 -12.09
CA GLY A 37 -5.52 -6.37 -12.82
C GLY A 37 -6.76 -6.60 -11.98
N VAL A 38 -7.93 -6.38 -12.59
CA VAL A 38 -9.23 -6.40 -11.92
C VAL A 38 -10.14 -7.39 -12.63
N GLU A 39 -10.85 -8.19 -11.86
CA GLU A 39 -11.81 -9.16 -12.38
C GLU A 39 -13.16 -9.02 -11.68
N GLU A 40 -14.24 -9.17 -12.44
CA GLU A 40 -15.58 -9.30 -11.89
C GLU A 40 -15.68 -10.58 -11.05
N THR A 41 -16.36 -10.48 -9.93
CA THR A 41 -16.54 -11.58 -8.99
C THR A 41 -17.93 -11.58 -8.37
N THR A 42 -18.25 -12.63 -7.63
CA THR A 42 -19.45 -12.69 -6.81
C THR A 42 -19.07 -12.81 -5.34
N ALA A 43 -19.85 -12.20 -4.45
CA ALA A 43 -19.60 -12.27 -3.01
C ALA A 43 -19.49 -13.72 -2.49
N GLY A 44 -20.15 -14.68 -3.14
CA GLY A 44 -20.10 -16.10 -2.75
C GLY A 44 -18.86 -16.88 -3.22
N ASP A 45 -18.09 -16.35 -4.17
CA ASP A 45 -16.87 -16.98 -4.70
C ASP A 45 -15.59 -16.47 -4.02
N GLN A 46 -15.73 -15.52 -3.10
CA GLN A 46 -14.62 -14.83 -2.48
C GLN A 46 -14.06 -15.62 -1.30
N PRO A 47 -12.73 -15.68 -1.15
CA PRO A 47 -12.12 -16.26 0.04
C PRO A 47 -12.54 -15.50 1.30
N TRP A 48 -12.82 -16.22 2.39
CA TRP A 48 -13.04 -15.66 3.74
C TRP A 48 -11.92 -14.68 4.16
N GLU A 49 -10.70 -14.79 3.62
CA GLU A 49 -9.61 -13.83 3.89
C GLU A 49 -9.91 -12.40 3.45
N VAL A 50 -10.84 -12.23 2.50
CA VAL A 50 -11.24 -10.91 2.00
C VAL A 50 -12.05 -10.16 3.05
N ALA A 51 -12.81 -10.86 3.88
CA ALA A 51 -13.56 -10.30 4.99
C ALA A 51 -12.68 -9.49 5.96
N TYR A 52 -11.37 -9.79 6.11
CA TYR A 52 -10.48 -9.03 7.01
C TYR A 52 -10.07 -7.66 6.53
N GLN A 53 -10.28 -7.37 5.25
CA GLN A 53 -9.92 -6.07 4.67
C GLN A 53 -11.11 -5.12 4.73
N ALA A 54 -12.29 -5.60 5.14
CA ALA A 54 -13.43 -4.77 5.40
C ALA A 54 -13.13 -3.76 6.52
N PRO A 55 -13.41 -2.46 6.33
CA PRO A 55 -13.07 -1.42 7.31
C PRO A 55 -13.80 -1.58 8.64
N ASN A 56 -14.93 -2.30 8.64
CA ASN A 56 -15.74 -2.59 9.82
C ASN A 56 -15.50 -4.00 10.41
N VAL A 57 -14.55 -4.79 9.89
CA VAL A 57 -14.24 -6.12 10.43
C VAL A 57 -13.00 -6.06 11.32
N THR A 58 -13.16 -6.41 12.59
CA THR A 58 -12.09 -6.46 13.58
C THR A 58 -11.64 -7.91 13.86
N ARG A 59 -10.34 -8.17 13.67
CA ARG A 59 -9.78 -9.52 13.82
C ARG A 59 -9.28 -9.80 15.24
N CYS A 60 -9.86 -10.82 15.88
CA CYS A 60 -9.53 -11.21 17.25
C CYS A 60 -8.83 -12.58 17.32
N VAL A 61 -7.80 -12.78 16.50
CA VAL A 61 -7.07 -14.06 16.39
C VAL A 61 -6.01 -14.34 17.46
N THR A 62 -5.64 -13.35 18.28
CA THR A 62 -4.64 -13.55 19.34
C THR A 62 -5.14 -13.06 20.70
N HIS A 63 -4.70 -13.68 21.79
CA HIS A 63 -5.00 -13.24 23.16
C HIS A 63 -4.40 -11.87 23.53
N PHE A 64 -3.64 -11.23 22.63
CA PHE A 64 -3.07 -9.89 22.80
C PHE A 64 -3.78 -8.83 21.96
N SER A 65 -4.88 -9.19 21.30
CA SER A 65 -5.72 -8.24 20.59
C SER A 65 -6.35 -7.24 21.57
N ALA A 66 -6.72 -6.06 21.08
CA ALA A 66 -7.16 -4.92 21.87
C ALA A 66 -8.25 -5.27 22.90
N ARG A 67 -8.46 -4.38 23.89
CA ARG A 67 -9.42 -4.60 24.99
C ARG A 67 -10.81 -5.06 24.51
N GLY A 68 -11.28 -4.61 23.35
CA GLY A 68 -12.52 -5.07 22.71
C GLY A 68 -12.50 -6.57 22.36
N CYS A 69 -11.48 -7.06 21.68
CA CYS A 69 -11.38 -8.48 21.32
C CYS A 69 -11.36 -9.45 22.50
N LEU A 70 -10.73 -9.06 23.61
CA LEU A 70 -10.76 -9.89 24.83
C LEU A 70 -12.17 -9.98 25.41
N LEU A 71 -12.94 -8.89 25.37
CA LEU A 71 -14.32 -8.90 25.81
C LEU A 71 -15.18 -9.79 24.91
N GLU A 72 -15.05 -9.65 23.60
CA GLU A 72 -15.81 -10.49 22.66
C GLU A 72 -15.44 -11.97 22.80
N GLN A 73 -14.18 -12.32 23.03
CA GLN A 73 -13.80 -13.70 23.33
C GLN A 73 -14.42 -14.24 24.63
N VAL A 74 -14.62 -13.39 25.65
CA VAL A 74 -15.28 -13.79 26.90
C VAL A 74 -16.78 -14.01 26.67
N VAL A 75 -17.45 -13.09 25.98
CA VAL A 75 -18.88 -13.20 25.63
C VAL A 75 -19.17 -14.43 24.77
N ALA A 76 -18.23 -14.85 23.91
CA ALA A 76 -18.36 -16.08 23.12
C ALA A 76 -18.12 -17.36 23.94
N ALA A 77 -17.26 -17.28 24.97
CA ALA A 77 -16.86 -18.44 25.75
C ALA A 77 -17.85 -18.81 26.86
N GLU A 78 -18.59 -17.85 27.42
CA GLU A 78 -19.54 -18.07 28.51
C GLU A 78 -20.84 -17.27 28.27
N GLU A 79 -22.01 -17.89 28.51
CA GLU A 79 -23.37 -17.39 28.28
C GLU A 79 -23.60 -15.89 28.66
N PRO A 80 -24.57 -15.18 28.04
CA PRO A 80 -24.77 -13.72 28.17
C PRO A 80 -24.44 -13.15 29.55
N GLU A 81 -23.30 -12.46 29.64
CA GLU A 81 -22.84 -11.90 30.90
C GLU A 81 -23.47 -10.52 31.13
N THR A 82 -24.07 -10.35 32.31
CA THR A 82 -24.58 -9.06 32.77
C THR A 82 -23.49 -8.33 33.54
N TYR A 83 -22.97 -7.23 32.98
CA TYR A 83 -21.97 -6.41 33.66
C TYR A 83 -22.63 -5.25 34.42
N MET A 84 -22.26 -5.09 35.70
CA MET A 84 -22.62 -3.91 36.48
C MET A 84 -21.52 -2.85 36.39
N ASN A 85 -21.69 -1.85 35.52
CA ASN A 85 -21.01 -0.54 35.55
C ASN A 85 -19.46 -0.51 35.65
N GLU A 86 -18.73 -1.59 35.44
CA GLU A 86 -17.26 -1.61 35.60
C GLU A 86 -16.49 -1.17 34.34
N PHE A 87 -17.21 -0.90 33.25
CA PHE A 87 -16.66 -0.44 31.97
C PHE A 87 -16.95 1.05 31.76
N ASP A 88 -16.38 1.89 32.63
CA ASP A 88 -16.53 3.36 32.62
C ASP A 88 -15.62 4.05 31.57
N GLY A 89 -15.30 3.35 30.49
CA GLY A 89 -14.51 3.86 29.38
C GLY A 89 -14.83 3.08 28.13
N GLU A 90 -15.11 3.81 27.04
CA GLU A 90 -15.44 3.36 25.68
C GLU A 90 -15.02 1.92 25.42
N VAL A 91 -15.86 0.99 25.87
CA VAL A 91 -15.83 -0.37 25.38
C VAL A 91 -16.66 -0.30 24.13
N ASP A 92 -15.98 -0.39 23.00
CA ASP A 92 -16.58 -0.46 21.68
C ASP A 92 -17.18 -1.87 21.49
N ALA A 93 -18.07 -2.27 22.41
CA ALA A 93 -18.80 -3.54 22.37
C ALA A 93 -19.84 -3.54 21.25
N GLY A 94 -19.86 -2.51 20.40
CA GLY A 94 -20.90 -2.28 19.41
C GLY A 94 -22.31 -2.18 20.02
N THR A 95 -23.18 -1.47 19.33
CA THR A 95 -24.63 -1.64 19.50
C THR A 95 -25.13 -2.53 18.37
N ARG A 96 -26.37 -3.03 18.43
CA ARG A 96 -26.99 -3.63 17.22
C ARG A 96 -26.96 -2.66 16.01
N GLU A 97 -26.90 -1.36 16.28
CA GLU A 97 -26.73 -0.28 15.31
C GLU A 97 -25.27 -0.01 14.90
N SER A 98 -24.29 -0.69 15.51
CA SER A 98 -22.88 -0.64 15.10
C SER A 98 -22.67 -1.66 14.00
N ASP A 99 -22.07 -1.22 12.90
CA ASP A 99 -21.74 -2.08 11.76
C ASP A 99 -20.45 -2.90 11.98
N THR A 100 -19.87 -2.84 13.18
CA THR A 100 -18.62 -3.56 13.48
C THR A 100 -18.86 -5.05 13.63
N ILE A 101 -18.11 -5.85 12.86
CA ILE A 101 -18.14 -7.31 12.88
C ILE A 101 -16.83 -7.80 13.50
N TYR A 102 -16.92 -8.69 14.47
CA TYR A 102 -15.77 -9.30 15.11
C TYR A 102 -15.54 -10.70 14.58
N MET A 103 -14.28 -11.00 14.25
CA MET A 103 -13.87 -12.32 13.84
C MET A 103 -13.19 -13.07 14.98
N LEU A 104 -13.90 -14.05 15.54
CA LEU A 104 -13.54 -14.82 16.73
C LEU A 104 -12.96 -16.20 16.35
N GLY A 105 -11.79 -16.25 15.71
CA GLY A 105 -11.14 -17.51 15.39
C GLY A 105 -10.70 -17.59 13.95
N VAL A 106 -11.07 -18.66 13.22
CA VAL A 106 -10.76 -18.83 11.78
C VAL A 106 -12.00 -18.66 10.90
N ASP A 107 -13.19 -19.06 11.37
CA ASP A 107 -14.41 -19.04 10.54
C ASP A 107 -15.65 -18.55 11.33
N GLU A 108 -15.45 -17.84 12.43
CA GLU A 108 -16.55 -17.38 13.29
C GLU A 108 -16.62 -15.85 13.28
N PHE A 109 -17.74 -15.33 12.76
CA PHE A 109 -18.03 -13.91 12.66
C PHE A 109 -19.25 -13.58 13.49
N VAL A 110 -19.13 -12.55 14.31
CA VAL A 110 -20.19 -12.10 15.20
C VAL A 110 -20.36 -10.61 15.15
N ARG A 111 -21.61 -10.16 15.22
CA ARG A 111 -21.96 -8.77 15.48
C ARG A 111 -22.30 -8.66 16.96
N PRO A 112 -21.64 -7.79 17.71
CA PRO A 112 -21.91 -7.66 19.12
C PRO A 112 -23.16 -6.81 19.34
N ILE A 113 -23.96 -7.24 20.32
CA ILE A 113 -25.23 -6.64 20.65
C ILE A 113 -25.22 -6.27 22.12
N ALA A 114 -25.20 -4.97 22.39
CA ALA A 114 -25.48 -4.40 23.69
C ALA A 114 -26.98 -4.08 23.86
N THR A 115 -27.60 -4.65 24.90
CA THR A 115 -28.98 -4.34 25.32
C THR A 115 -28.96 -3.62 26.67
N HIS A 116 -29.55 -2.42 26.73
CA HIS A 116 -29.65 -1.63 27.97
C HIS A 116 -30.97 -1.93 28.71
N ASP A 117 -30.89 -2.49 29.91
CA ASP A 117 -32.06 -3.01 30.64
C ASP A 117 -32.81 -1.95 31.48
N GLY A 118 -32.47 -0.66 31.33
CA GLY A 118 -33.14 0.48 31.98
C GLY A 118 -32.90 0.60 33.50
N ASN A 119 -32.25 -0.37 34.12
CA ASN A 119 -31.77 -0.40 35.51
C ASN A 119 -30.27 -0.02 35.64
N GLY A 120 -29.64 0.40 34.54
CA GLY A 120 -28.21 0.68 34.47
C GLY A 120 -27.33 -0.55 34.22
N THR A 121 -27.90 -1.73 33.92
CA THR A 121 -27.15 -2.89 33.42
C THR A 121 -27.15 -2.91 31.90
N VAL A 122 -26.08 -3.49 31.35
CA VAL A 122 -25.94 -3.79 29.93
C VAL A 122 -25.74 -5.29 29.80
N THR A 123 -26.55 -5.90 28.95
CA THR A 123 -26.40 -7.30 28.55
C THR A 123 -25.68 -7.33 27.21
N LEU A 124 -24.56 -8.05 27.15
CA LEU A 124 -23.78 -8.24 25.93
C LEU A 124 -24.06 -9.62 25.34
N THR A 125 -24.29 -9.67 24.04
CA THR A 125 -24.58 -10.89 23.28
C THR A 125 -23.97 -10.82 21.90
N HIS A 126 -23.91 -11.96 21.21
CA HIS A 126 -23.52 -12.05 19.81
C HIS A 126 -24.67 -12.45 18.91
N GLU A 127 -24.83 -11.75 17.81
CA GLU A 127 -25.59 -12.23 16.65
C GLU A 127 -24.58 -12.86 15.68
N PRO A 128 -24.75 -14.15 15.31
CA PRO A 128 -23.88 -14.77 14.33
C PRO A 128 -24.08 -14.08 12.97
N VAL A 129 -22.96 -13.77 12.31
CA VAL A 129 -22.95 -13.12 11.00
C VAL A 129 -22.51 -14.15 9.97
N THR A 130 -23.20 -14.22 8.84
CA THR A 130 -22.83 -15.11 7.75
C THR A 130 -21.62 -14.57 6.99
N GLU A 131 -20.79 -15.45 6.42
CA GLU A 131 -19.64 -15.04 5.60
C GLU A 131 -20.05 -14.07 4.47
N ALA A 132 -21.23 -14.28 3.87
CA ALA A 132 -21.79 -13.39 2.86
C ALA A 132 -22.02 -11.96 3.40
N GLU A 133 -22.61 -11.82 4.59
CA GLU A 133 -22.80 -10.50 5.23
C GLU A 133 -21.48 -9.83 5.59
N VAL A 134 -20.43 -10.61 5.93
CA VAL A 134 -19.10 -10.04 6.20
C VAL A 134 -18.42 -9.58 4.93
N ILE A 135 -18.57 -10.34 3.84
CA ILE A 135 -18.06 -9.95 2.53
C ILE A 135 -18.78 -8.71 2.04
N GLU A 136 -20.11 -8.63 2.17
CA GLU A 136 -20.90 -7.42 1.87
C GLU A 136 -20.44 -6.22 2.71
N ALA A 137 -20.13 -6.43 3.99
CA ALA A 137 -19.54 -5.39 4.84
C ALA A 137 -18.14 -4.93 4.36
N GLY A 138 -17.41 -5.78 3.65
CA GLY A 138 -16.12 -5.47 3.04
C GLY A 138 -16.20 -4.93 1.61
N VAL A 139 -17.40 -4.84 1.05
CA VAL A 139 -17.63 -4.16 -0.22
C VAL A 139 -17.60 -2.67 0.06
N VAL A 140 -16.78 -1.95 -0.70
CA VAL A 140 -16.88 -0.50 -0.77
C VAL A 140 -17.89 -0.12 -1.84
N ASP A 141 -18.87 0.69 -1.44
CA ASP A 141 -19.87 1.28 -2.33
C ASP A 141 -19.21 2.16 -3.41
N GLU A 142 -19.86 2.22 -4.58
CA GLU A 142 -19.45 3.01 -5.76
C GLU A 142 -19.19 4.50 -5.42
N ASP A 143 -19.94 5.05 -4.45
CA ASP A 143 -19.86 6.47 -4.08
C ASP A 143 -18.53 6.86 -3.41
N GLN A 144 -17.81 5.91 -2.83
CA GLN A 144 -16.46 6.15 -2.28
C GLN A 144 -15.37 6.03 -3.37
N PHE A 145 -15.72 5.53 -4.55
CA PHE A 145 -14.79 5.21 -5.64
C PHE A 145 -14.90 6.15 -6.85
N ASP A 146 -16.06 6.80 -7.04
CA ASP A 146 -16.40 7.73 -8.14
C ASP A 146 -15.43 8.91 -8.34
N HIS A 147 -14.45 9.08 -7.46
CA HIS A 147 -13.47 10.16 -7.52
C HIS A 147 -12.14 9.77 -8.17
N SER A 148 -11.93 8.50 -8.50
CA SER A 148 -10.68 8.03 -9.14
C SER A 148 -10.92 7.51 -10.56
N GLU A 149 -10.59 8.34 -11.55
CA GLU A 149 -10.69 7.98 -12.99
C GLU A 149 -9.89 6.70 -13.30
N ALA A 150 -8.70 6.54 -12.71
CA ALA A 150 -7.85 5.38 -12.93
C ALA A 150 -8.46 4.09 -12.35
N ALA A 151 -9.22 4.23 -11.26
CA ALA A 151 -9.85 3.11 -10.62
C ALA A 151 -11.07 2.66 -11.44
N ILE A 152 -11.90 3.60 -11.91
CA ILE A 152 -12.99 3.31 -12.86
C ILE A 152 -12.42 2.64 -14.12
N GLU A 153 -11.36 3.20 -14.71
CA GLU A 153 -10.69 2.60 -15.86
C GLU A 153 -10.23 1.17 -15.57
N SER A 154 -9.69 0.90 -14.36
CA SER A 154 -9.25 -0.45 -13.97
C SER A 154 -10.39 -1.46 -13.97
N ILE A 155 -11.60 -1.05 -13.57
CA ILE A 155 -12.81 -1.89 -13.56
C ILE A 155 -13.31 -2.09 -14.99
N GLU A 156 -13.46 -1.01 -15.77
CA GLU A 156 -14.03 -1.08 -17.12
C GLU A 156 -13.14 -1.85 -18.11
N SER A 157 -11.82 -1.70 -17.99
CA SER A 157 -10.85 -2.33 -18.88
C SER A 157 -10.32 -3.68 -18.35
N GLY A 158 -10.55 -3.96 -17.08
CA GLY A 158 -9.94 -5.08 -16.34
C GLY A 158 -8.45 -4.91 -16.07
N HIS A 159 -7.81 -3.82 -16.53
CA HIS A 159 -6.38 -3.59 -16.34
C HIS A 159 -6.00 -2.11 -16.48
N VAL A 160 -5.32 -1.55 -15.49
CA VAL A 160 -4.79 -0.18 -15.57
C VAL A 160 -3.32 -0.12 -15.16
N THR A 161 -2.58 0.81 -15.77
CA THR A 161 -1.22 1.17 -15.36
C THR A 161 -1.22 2.64 -14.95
N THR A 162 -0.67 2.95 -13.78
CA THR A 162 -0.67 4.28 -13.16
C THR A 162 0.71 4.61 -12.61
N ASP A 163 1.04 5.90 -12.50
CA ASP A 163 2.32 6.34 -11.92
C ASP A 163 2.26 6.50 -10.39
N GLU A 164 1.05 6.58 -9.84
CA GLU A 164 0.73 6.69 -8.42
C GLU A 164 -0.19 5.53 -8.00
N PRO A 165 -0.11 5.04 -6.75
CA PRO A 165 -0.98 3.97 -6.29
C PRO A 165 -2.44 4.39 -6.29
N ILE A 166 -3.33 3.46 -6.61
CA ILE A 166 -4.77 3.62 -6.47
C ILE A 166 -5.14 3.22 -5.04
N GLU A 167 -5.36 4.21 -4.16
CA GLU A 167 -5.59 4.02 -2.72
C GLU A 167 -6.68 2.98 -2.41
N ILE A 168 -7.79 2.98 -3.16
CA ILE A 168 -8.88 2.04 -2.89
C ILE A 168 -8.46 0.57 -3.05
N TRP A 169 -7.55 0.26 -3.97
CA TRP A 169 -7.03 -1.09 -4.18
C TRP A 169 -5.91 -1.44 -3.18
N GLU A 170 -5.33 -0.46 -2.50
CA GLU A 170 -4.39 -0.70 -1.40
C GLU A 170 -5.13 -1.04 -0.10
N ASP A 171 -6.25 -0.36 0.14
CA ASP A 171 -7.02 -0.48 1.38
C ASP A 171 -8.14 -1.53 1.29
N ASN A 172 -8.68 -1.79 0.09
CA ASN A 172 -9.84 -2.64 -0.12
C ASN A 172 -9.60 -3.67 -1.22
N ARG A 173 -10.24 -4.83 -1.07
CA ARG A 173 -10.09 -5.94 -2.02
C ARG A 173 -11.24 -6.10 -2.99
N ILE A 174 -12.44 -5.67 -2.59
CA ILE A 174 -13.68 -5.78 -3.37
C ILE A 174 -14.35 -4.42 -3.43
N VAL A 175 -14.77 -4.03 -4.62
CA VAL A 175 -15.51 -2.79 -4.88
C VAL A 175 -16.79 -3.16 -5.62
N GLU A 176 -17.92 -2.55 -5.24
CA GLU A 176 -19.15 -2.61 -6.04
C GLU A 176 -19.16 -1.46 -7.04
N TYR A 177 -19.46 -1.78 -8.30
CA TYR A 177 -19.57 -0.81 -9.39
C TYR A 177 -20.68 -1.24 -10.35
N GLU A 178 -21.65 -0.36 -10.61
CA GLU A 178 -22.84 -0.64 -11.44
C GLU A 178 -23.63 -1.92 -11.03
N GLY A 179 -23.58 -2.30 -9.74
CA GLY A 179 -24.26 -3.48 -9.20
C GLY A 179 -23.53 -4.82 -9.43
N SER A 180 -22.30 -4.78 -9.93
CA SER A 180 -21.37 -5.92 -9.99
C SER A 180 -20.21 -5.73 -9.01
N TYR A 181 -19.64 -6.83 -8.52
CA TYR A 181 -18.49 -6.78 -7.62
C TYR A 181 -17.19 -7.02 -8.39
N TYR A 182 -16.15 -6.29 -8.04
CA TYR A 182 -14.84 -6.37 -8.69
C TYR A 182 -13.75 -6.57 -7.66
N GLN A 183 -12.81 -7.47 -7.95
CA GLN A 183 -11.65 -7.72 -7.09
C GLN A 183 -10.35 -7.43 -7.82
N MET A 184 -9.35 -6.97 -7.06
CA MET A 184 -7.98 -6.91 -7.55
C MET A 184 -7.34 -8.31 -7.52
N VAL A 185 -6.94 -8.82 -8.68
CA VAL A 185 -6.29 -10.14 -8.83
C VAL A 185 -4.78 -10.04 -8.95
N THR A 186 -4.27 -8.94 -9.47
CA THR A 186 -2.83 -8.71 -9.60
C THR A 186 -2.48 -7.26 -9.25
N MET A 187 -1.46 -7.08 -8.42
CA MET A 187 -0.81 -5.80 -8.17
C MET A 187 0.69 -5.95 -8.42
N SER A 188 1.22 -5.10 -9.29
CA SER A 188 2.61 -5.12 -9.73
C SER A 188 3.16 -3.70 -9.56
N HIS A 189 4.27 -3.59 -8.81
CA HIS A 189 4.95 -2.32 -8.59
C HIS A 189 6.33 -2.40 -9.23
N GLN A 190 6.60 -1.53 -10.20
CA GLN A 190 7.91 -1.39 -10.79
C GLN A 190 8.63 -0.18 -10.21
N GLN A 191 9.63 -0.44 -9.35
CA GLN A 191 10.45 0.63 -8.81
C GLN A 191 11.40 1.16 -9.90
N PRO A 192 11.69 2.48 -9.90
CA PRO A 192 12.72 3.02 -10.77
C PRO A 192 14.03 2.27 -10.53
N THR A 193 14.61 1.77 -11.61
CA THR A 193 15.88 1.02 -11.55
C THR A 193 17.06 1.89 -11.09
N GLU A 194 16.92 3.22 -11.15
CA GLU A 194 17.89 4.17 -10.61
C GLU A 194 17.57 4.56 -9.17
N THR A 195 18.38 4.07 -8.23
CA THR A 195 18.35 4.59 -6.85
C THR A 195 18.95 6.00 -6.80
N THR A 196 18.55 6.82 -5.82
CA THR A 196 19.11 8.17 -5.58
C THR A 196 20.64 8.15 -5.47
N TYR A 197 21.21 7.08 -4.90
CA TYR A 197 22.66 6.89 -4.80
C TYR A 197 23.33 6.71 -6.17
N MET A 198 22.71 5.95 -7.08
CA MET A 198 23.20 5.77 -8.44
C MET A 198 23.18 7.10 -9.22
N ALA A 199 22.08 7.86 -9.11
CA ALA A 199 21.96 9.18 -9.71
C ALA A 199 23.03 10.16 -9.20
N MET A 200 23.25 10.22 -7.87
CA MET A 200 24.30 11.05 -7.27
C MET A 200 25.70 10.62 -7.74
N THR A 201 25.98 9.32 -7.76
CA THR A 201 27.29 8.80 -8.19
C THR A 201 27.56 9.16 -9.65
N ARG A 202 26.55 9.02 -10.53
CA ARG A 202 26.60 9.44 -11.93
C ARG A 202 26.87 10.93 -12.07
N PHE A 203 26.18 11.76 -11.31
CA PHE A 203 26.40 13.21 -11.30
C PHE A 203 27.83 13.57 -10.88
N VAL A 204 28.35 12.96 -9.81
CA VAL A 204 29.74 13.17 -9.35
C VAL A 204 30.74 12.74 -10.41
N ILE A 205 30.53 11.60 -11.08
CA ILE A 205 31.40 11.11 -12.15
C ILE A 205 31.43 12.09 -13.34
N VAL A 206 30.26 12.61 -13.76
CA VAL A 206 30.16 13.60 -14.83
C VAL A 206 30.87 14.90 -14.44
N MET A 207 30.69 15.37 -13.21
CA MET A 207 31.37 16.57 -12.69
C MET A 207 32.89 16.40 -12.64
N LEU A 208 33.38 15.22 -12.22
CA LEU A 208 34.80 14.88 -12.26
C LEU A 208 35.34 14.87 -13.69
N GLY A 209 34.58 14.33 -14.64
CA GLY A 209 34.92 14.36 -16.06
C GLY A 209 35.04 15.77 -16.61
N PHE A 210 34.08 16.65 -16.28
CA PHE A 210 34.11 18.05 -16.69
C PHE A 210 35.30 18.80 -16.07
N TRP A 211 35.58 18.57 -14.79
CA TRP A 211 36.75 19.12 -14.11
C TRP A 211 38.06 18.68 -14.78
N MET A 212 38.19 17.40 -15.14
CA MET A 212 39.36 16.87 -15.85
C MET A 212 39.54 17.50 -17.24
N LEU A 213 38.45 17.74 -17.98
CA LEU A 213 38.50 18.45 -19.26
C LEU A 213 39.02 19.89 -19.10
N LEU A 214 38.47 20.63 -18.13
CA LEU A 214 38.90 22.01 -17.85
C LEU A 214 40.36 22.06 -17.39
N TYR A 215 40.77 21.13 -16.53
CA TYR A 215 42.13 21.04 -16.03
C TYR A 215 43.12 20.67 -17.14
N GLY A 216 42.79 19.67 -17.97
CA GLY A 216 43.58 19.27 -19.14
C GLY A 216 43.78 20.44 -20.12
N ARG A 217 42.70 21.17 -20.43
CA ARG A 217 42.77 22.38 -21.28
C ARG A 217 43.66 23.47 -20.66
N LYS A 218 43.58 23.69 -19.34
CA LYS A 218 44.44 24.65 -18.64
C LYS A 218 45.92 24.26 -18.67
N VAL A 219 46.24 22.97 -18.58
CA VAL A 219 47.61 22.45 -18.68
C VAL A 219 48.15 22.64 -20.10
N GLN A 220 47.33 22.38 -21.12
CA GLN A 220 47.70 22.57 -22.52
C GLN A 220 47.99 24.04 -22.87
N LEU A 221 47.20 24.99 -22.35
CA LEU A 221 47.39 26.43 -22.59
C LEU A 221 48.61 27.04 -21.87
N ARG A 222 49.23 26.34 -20.93
CA ARG A 222 50.44 26.78 -20.21
C ARG A 222 51.75 26.39 -20.89
N GLU A 223 51.70 25.67 -22.01
CA GLU A 223 52.87 25.47 -22.85
C GLU A 223 53.05 26.72 -23.74
N PRO A 224 54.13 27.50 -23.59
CA PRO A 224 54.48 28.49 -24.60
C PRO A 224 54.82 27.75 -25.89
N SER A 225 54.14 28.12 -26.98
CA SER A 225 54.49 27.67 -28.32
C SER A 225 55.99 27.92 -28.57
N PRO A 226 56.75 26.92 -29.05
CA PRO A 226 58.13 27.13 -29.46
C PRO A 226 58.25 28.14 -30.59
#